data_AF-A0A6A4K331-F1
#
_entry.id   AF-A0A6A4K331-F1
#
_cell.length_a   1.000
_cell.length_b   1.000
_cell.length_c   1.000
_cell.angle_alpha   90.00
_cell.angle_beta   90.00
_cell.angle_gamma   90.00
#
_symmetry.space_group_name_H-M   'P 1'
#
loop_
_entity.id
_entity.type
_entity.pdbx_description
1 polymer ?
#
loop_
_entity_poly.entity_id
_entity_poly.type
_entity_poly.pdbx_seq_one_letter_code
_entity_poly.pdbx_strand_id
1 'polypeptide(L)'
;FFLTPPFTSWVTPVLFAMNETEEVAKRLYEACLSGSVETLKALIEKDPLILDRASSTKCFSSDTPLHVAALRSHLEFTNALLSWKPTLAAELDLRRCTPLHLASTKGHFKIVQEL
;
A
#
# COMPACT_ATOMS: atom_id res chain seq x y z
N PHE A 1 -17.96 23.65 44.26
CA PHE A 1 -18.11 23.94 42.83
C PHE A 1 -16.72 24.16 42.24
N PHE A 2 -16.00 23.08 41.91
CA PHE A 2 -14.76 23.17 41.12
C PHE A 2 -15.08 22.62 39.73
N LEU A 3 -15.05 23.52 38.75
CA LEU A 3 -15.14 23.19 37.33
C LEU A 3 -13.83 22.52 36.90
N THR A 4 -13.83 21.21 36.69
CA THR A 4 -12.84 20.56 35.81
C THR A 4 -13.34 20.68 34.37
N PRO A 5 -12.57 21.21 33.41
CA PRO A 5 -13.00 21.24 32.02
C PRO A 5 -13.02 19.82 31.44
N PRO A 6 -14.00 19.46 30.59
CA PRO A 6 -13.99 18.17 29.89
C PRO A 6 -12.89 18.20 28.83
N PHE A 7 -11.77 17.56 29.12
CA PHE A 7 -10.58 17.51 28.26
C PHE A 7 -10.77 16.66 26.97
N THR A 8 -12.01 16.35 26.58
CA THR A 8 -12.32 15.37 25.52
C THR A 8 -12.60 15.97 24.14
N SER A 9 -12.56 17.30 23.97
CA SER A 9 -12.94 17.95 22.71
C SER A 9 -11.83 18.02 21.64
N TRP A 10 -10.55 18.02 22.04
CA TRP A 10 -9.44 18.26 21.09
C TRP A 10 -8.70 17.00 20.64
N VAL A 11 -8.93 15.87 21.30
CA VAL A 11 -8.29 14.59 20.95
C VAL A 11 -9.02 13.89 19.80
N THR A 12 -10.31 14.16 19.60
CA THR A 12 -11.14 13.46 18.61
C THR A 12 -10.76 13.73 17.15
N PRO A 13 -10.35 14.93 16.69
CA PRO A 13 -10.04 15.13 15.26
C PRO A 13 -8.76 14.40 14.85
N VAL A 14 -7.75 14.38 15.72
CA VAL A 14 -6.44 13.76 15.44
C VAL A 14 -6.54 12.24 15.47
N LEU A 15 -7.24 11.68 16.46
CA LEU A 15 -7.44 10.24 16.57
C LEU A 15 -8.33 9.70 15.44
N PHE A 16 -9.33 10.49 15.02
CA PHE A 16 -10.18 10.16 13.87
C PHE A 16 -9.40 10.14 12.55
N ALA A 17 -8.56 11.14 12.30
CA ALA A 17 -7.70 11.20 11.13
C ALA A 17 -6.65 10.06 11.10
N MET A 18 -6.08 9.69 12.26
CA MET A 18 -5.16 8.56 12.37
C MET A 18 -5.85 7.23 12.05
N ASN A 19 -7.06 6.99 12.58
CA ASN A 19 -7.83 5.78 12.32
C ASN A 19 -8.26 5.66 10.85
N GLU A 20 -8.54 6.79 10.20
CA GLU A 20 -8.92 6.82 8.78
C GLU A 20 -7.74 6.43 7.87
N THR A 21 -6.54 6.94 8.14
CA THR A 21 -5.34 6.56 7.35
C THR A 21 -4.94 5.09 7.52
N GLU A 22 -5.09 4.53 8.72
CA GLU A 22 -4.79 3.13 8.99
C GLU A 22 -5.76 2.18 8.29
N GLU A 23 -7.05 2.51 8.29
CA GLU A 23 -8.08 1.71 7.62
C GLU A 23 -7.91 1.72 6.09
N VAL A 24 -7.54 2.86 5.50
CA VAL A 24 -7.28 2.94 4.05
C VAL A 24 -6.01 2.16 3.69
N ALA A 25 -4.95 2.25 4.50
CA ALA A 25 -3.73 1.45 4.33
C ALA A 25 -4.00 -0.06 4.42
N LYS A 26 -4.84 -0.48 5.38
CA LYS A 26 -5.26 -1.88 5.55
C LYS A 26 -6.05 -2.38 4.34
N ARG A 27 -7.00 -1.60 3.83
CA ARG A 27 -7.76 -1.94 2.61
C ARG A 27 -6.88 -2.02 1.38
N LEU A 28 -5.90 -1.14 1.25
CA LEU A 28 -4.91 -1.20 0.17
C LEU A 28 -4.08 -2.49 0.27
N TYR A 29 -3.65 -2.85 1.48
CA TYR A 29 -2.92 -4.09 1.72
C TYR A 29 -3.76 -5.33 1.38
N GLU A 30 -5.04 -5.35 1.78
CA GLU A 30 -5.98 -6.40 1.39
C GLU A 30 -6.21 -6.46 -0.13
N ALA A 31 -6.25 -5.31 -0.81
CA ALA A 31 -6.30 -5.25 -2.27
C ALA A 31 -5.04 -5.87 -2.91
N CYS A 32 -3.85 -5.63 -2.34
CA CYS A 32 -2.60 -6.28 -2.79
C CYS A 32 -2.62 -7.80 -2.52
N LEU A 33 -3.15 -8.20 -1.37
CA LEU A 33 -3.37 -9.59 -0.97
C LEU A 33 -4.57 -10.26 -1.65
N SER A 34 -5.38 -9.57 -2.42
CA SER A 34 -6.43 -10.20 -3.23
C SER A 34 -6.06 -10.13 -4.70
N GLY A 35 -5.31 -9.10 -5.10
CA GLY A 35 -5.07 -8.75 -6.50
C GLY A 35 -6.21 -7.94 -7.09
N SER A 36 -7.11 -7.40 -6.28
CA SER A 36 -8.27 -6.66 -6.77
C SER A 36 -7.87 -5.28 -7.28
N VAL A 37 -7.81 -5.17 -8.61
CA VAL A 37 -7.51 -3.92 -9.32
C VAL A 37 -8.65 -2.91 -9.15
N GLU A 38 -9.88 -3.38 -8.99
CA GLU A 38 -11.06 -2.55 -8.74
C GLU A 38 -10.93 -1.81 -7.42
N THR A 39 -10.53 -2.52 -6.37
CA THR A 39 -10.34 -1.93 -5.03
C THR A 39 -9.20 -0.93 -5.06
N LEU A 40 -8.10 -1.25 -5.74
CA LEU A 40 -6.99 -0.32 -5.94
C LEU A 40 -7.44 0.96 -6.66
N LYS A 41 -8.18 0.83 -7.77
CA LYS A 41 -8.71 1.98 -8.52
C LYS A 41 -9.65 2.83 -7.68
N ALA A 42 -10.59 2.22 -6.97
CA ALA A 42 -11.52 2.93 -6.09
C ALA A 42 -10.80 3.69 -4.96
N LEU A 43 -9.71 3.12 -4.43
CA LEU A 43 -8.86 3.78 -3.43
C LEU A 43 -8.10 4.97 -4.03
N ILE A 44 -7.54 4.81 -5.22
CA ILE A 44 -6.82 5.88 -5.93
C ILE A 44 -7.77 7.01 -6.37
N GLU A 45 -8.98 6.67 -6.79
CA GLU A 45 -10.01 7.65 -7.16
C GLU A 45 -10.43 8.51 -5.96
N LYS A 46 -10.43 7.92 -4.75
CA LYS A 46 -10.68 8.65 -3.51
C LYS A 46 -9.47 9.46 -3.04
N ASP A 47 -8.27 8.89 -3.13
CA ASP A 47 -7.01 9.55 -2.76
C ASP A 47 -5.91 9.22 -3.78
N PRO A 48 -5.60 10.13 -4.71
CA PRO A 48 -4.59 9.88 -5.74
C PRO A 48 -3.17 9.76 -5.16
N LEU A 49 -2.94 10.21 -3.93
CA LEU A 49 -1.66 10.11 -3.23
C LEU A 49 -1.58 8.89 -2.31
N ILE A 50 -2.56 7.98 -2.38
CA ILE A 50 -2.62 6.81 -1.50
C ILE A 50 -1.38 5.92 -1.61
N LEU A 51 -0.80 5.78 -2.81
CA LEU A 51 0.41 4.98 -3.04
C LEU A 51 1.66 5.63 -2.41
N ASP A 52 1.72 6.95 -2.36
CA ASP A 52 2.85 7.67 -1.76
C ASP A 52 2.79 7.59 -0.23
N ARG A 53 1.58 7.77 0.30
CA ARG A 53 1.27 7.53 1.72
C ARG A 53 1.51 6.08 2.11
N ALA A 54 1.11 5.11 1.29
CA ALA A 54 1.28 3.69 1.57
C ALA A 54 2.71 3.18 1.37
N SER A 55 3.53 3.80 0.50
CA SER A 55 4.96 3.50 0.44
C SER A 55 5.68 4.01 1.70
N SER A 56 5.27 5.19 2.21
CA SER A 56 5.78 5.76 3.46
C SER A 56 5.27 5.04 4.70
N THR A 57 4.03 4.57 4.65
CA THR A 57 3.39 3.80 5.71
C THR A 57 3.84 2.37 5.55
N LYS A 58 4.84 1.97 6.31
CA LYS A 58 5.37 0.60 6.37
C LYS A 58 4.28 -0.30 6.98
N CYS A 59 3.24 -0.62 6.21
CA CYS A 59 1.93 -0.96 6.76
C CYS A 59 2.00 -2.20 7.65
N PHE A 60 2.71 -3.24 7.22
CA PHE A 60 2.81 -4.48 7.99
C PHE A 60 4.10 -5.27 7.72
N SER A 61 4.76 -4.98 6.61
CA SER A 61 6.05 -5.52 6.27
C SER A 61 6.80 -4.46 5.46
N SER A 62 8.06 -4.74 5.19
CA SER A 62 8.92 -3.95 4.31
C SER A 62 8.42 -3.58 2.95
N ASP A 63 7.38 -4.29 2.57
CA ASP A 63 7.16 -4.68 1.22
C ASP A 63 6.24 -3.63 0.61
N THR A 64 6.76 -2.95 -0.40
CA THR A 64 5.94 -2.07 -1.22
C THR A 64 4.82 -2.90 -1.86
N PRO A 65 3.67 -2.30 -2.20
CA PRO A 65 2.55 -3.03 -2.81
C PRO A 65 2.97 -3.83 -4.07
N LEU A 66 4.02 -3.39 -4.77
CA LEU A 66 4.58 -4.08 -5.92
C LEU A 66 5.36 -5.36 -5.55
N HIS A 67 6.03 -5.40 -4.39
CA HIS A 67 6.64 -6.64 -3.88
C HIS A 67 5.59 -7.70 -3.57
N VAL A 68 4.46 -7.30 -2.97
CA VAL A 68 3.34 -8.20 -2.67
C VAL A 68 2.72 -8.72 -3.97
N ALA A 69 2.51 -7.84 -4.95
CA ALA A 69 2.00 -8.24 -6.27
C ALA A 69 2.94 -9.22 -6.98
N ALA A 70 4.25 -8.94 -6.96
CA ALA A 70 5.30 -9.81 -7.50
C ALA A 70 5.36 -11.17 -6.79
N LEU A 71 5.20 -11.20 -5.47
CA LEU A 71 5.15 -12.44 -4.68
C LEU A 71 3.94 -13.31 -5.02
N ARG A 72 2.84 -12.69 -5.48
CA ARG A 72 1.54 -13.34 -5.66
C ARG A 72 1.13 -13.63 -7.11
N SER A 73 1.97 -13.30 -8.09
CA SER A 73 1.70 -13.46 -9.53
C SER A 73 0.52 -12.61 -10.05
N HIS A 74 0.23 -11.48 -9.40
CA HIS A 74 -0.88 -10.61 -9.79
C HIS A 74 -0.49 -9.65 -10.91
N LEU A 75 -0.50 -10.14 -12.15
CA LEU A 75 -0.03 -9.36 -13.31
C LEU A 75 -0.84 -8.08 -13.54
N GLU A 76 -2.17 -8.17 -13.59
CA GLU A 76 -3.03 -6.99 -13.84
C GLU A 76 -2.87 -5.94 -12.74
N PHE A 77 -2.70 -6.39 -11.50
CA PHE A 77 -2.43 -5.51 -10.36
C PHE A 77 -1.05 -4.87 -10.44
N THR A 78 -0.04 -5.62 -10.89
CA THR A 78 1.32 -5.12 -11.14
C THR A 78 1.30 -4.04 -12.22
N ASN A 79 0.62 -4.27 -13.35
CA ASN A 79 0.50 -3.30 -14.43
C ASN A 79 -0.26 -2.05 -14.00
N ALA A 80 -1.32 -2.20 -13.20
CA ALA A 80 -2.01 -1.06 -12.62
C ALA A 80 -1.04 -0.25 -11.75
N LEU A 81 -0.35 -0.86 -10.79
CA LEU A 81 0.61 -0.18 -9.92
C LEU A 81 1.73 0.52 -10.70
N LEU A 82 2.31 -0.13 -11.72
CA LEU A 82 3.35 0.45 -12.56
C LEU A 82 2.85 1.63 -13.39
N SER A 83 1.60 1.57 -13.86
CA SER A 83 0.97 2.69 -14.58
C SER A 83 0.81 3.92 -13.68
N TRP A 84 0.59 3.73 -12.37
CA TRP A 84 0.43 4.83 -11.42
C TRP A 84 1.76 5.34 -10.87
N LYS A 85 2.65 4.44 -10.45
CA LYS A 85 3.91 4.78 -9.80
C LYS A 85 5.01 3.80 -10.25
N PRO A 86 5.63 4.03 -11.42
CA PRO A 86 6.67 3.15 -11.95
C PRO A 86 7.93 3.11 -11.07
N THR A 87 8.13 4.11 -10.19
CA THR A 87 9.26 4.13 -9.25
C THR A 87 9.24 2.96 -8.27
N LEU A 88 8.06 2.35 -8.02
CA LEU A 88 7.93 1.17 -7.17
C LEU A 88 8.76 -0.02 -7.67
N ALA A 89 9.03 -0.11 -8.98
CA ALA A 89 9.85 -1.18 -9.57
C ALA A 89 11.30 -1.18 -9.07
N ALA A 90 11.81 0.01 -8.71
CA ALA A 90 13.15 0.21 -8.21
C ALA A 90 13.23 0.24 -6.66
N GLU A 91 12.09 0.24 -5.97
CA GLU A 91 12.07 0.26 -4.51
C GLU A 91 12.56 -1.09 -3.95
N LEU A 92 13.24 -1.00 -2.82
CA LEU A 92 13.83 -2.16 -2.14
C LEU A 92 12.99 -2.55 -0.94
N ASP A 93 12.71 -3.84 -0.83
CA ASP A 93 12.12 -4.44 0.37
C ASP A 93 13.11 -4.46 1.55
N LEU A 94 12.64 -4.87 2.72
CA LEU A 94 13.35 -5.09 3.98
C LEU A 94 14.61 -5.96 3.82
N ARG A 95 14.58 -6.91 2.87
CA ARG A 95 15.70 -7.79 2.53
C ARG A 95 16.64 -7.20 1.47
N ARG A 96 16.45 -5.93 1.11
CA ARG A 96 17.13 -5.26 -0.02
C ARG A 96 16.93 -5.98 -1.35
N CYS A 97 15.78 -6.66 -1.50
CA CYS A 97 15.37 -7.28 -2.75
C CYS A 97 14.54 -6.29 -3.54
N THR A 98 14.68 -6.30 -4.87
CA THR A 98 13.74 -5.60 -5.76
C THR A 98 12.52 -6.49 -6.03
N PRO A 99 11.38 -5.94 -6.48
CA PRO A 99 10.23 -6.74 -6.90
C PRO A 99 10.61 -7.73 -8.02
N LEU A 100 11.57 -7.38 -8.88
CA LEU A 100 12.14 -8.27 -9.90
C LEU A 100 12.82 -9.51 -9.29
N HIS A 101 13.59 -9.35 -8.21
CA HIS A 101 14.18 -10.50 -7.49
C HIS A 101 13.08 -11.41 -6.95
N LEU A 102 12.03 -10.86 -6.33
CA LEU A 102 10.93 -11.65 -5.81
C LEU A 102 10.18 -12.39 -6.92
N ALA A 103 9.84 -11.71 -8.01
CA ALA A 103 9.19 -12.32 -9.17
C ALA A 103 10.04 -13.46 -9.77
N SER A 104 11.36 -13.25 -9.87
CA SER A 104 12.31 -14.25 -10.38
C SER A 104 12.41 -15.47 -9.46
N THR A 105 12.52 -15.25 -8.14
CA THR A 105 12.57 -16.36 -7.16
C THR A 105 11.29 -17.20 -7.13
N LYS A 106 10.14 -16.60 -7.48
CA LYS A 106 8.86 -17.29 -7.60
C LYS A 106 8.60 -17.89 -8.98
N GLY A 107 9.42 -17.57 -9.98
CA GLY A 107 9.21 -18.03 -11.36
C GLY A 107 8.04 -17.33 -12.05
N HIS A 108 7.66 -16.13 -11.62
CA HIS A 108 6.58 -15.35 -12.20
C HIS A 108 7.04 -14.58 -13.44
N PHE A 109 7.34 -15.33 -14.52
CA PHE A 109 7.94 -14.80 -15.75
C PHE A 109 7.20 -13.60 -16.35
N LYS A 110 5.85 -13.60 -16.29
CA LYS A 110 5.09 -12.50 -16.85
C LYS A 110 5.28 -11.18 -16.08
N ILE A 111 5.43 -11.25 -14.76
CA ILE A 111 5.72 -10.06 -13.94
C ILE A 111 7.17 -9.60 -14.16
N VAL A 112 8.11 -10.54 -14.31
CA VAL A 112 9.50 -10.24 -14.67
C VAL A 112 9.59 -9.51 -16.01
N GLN A 113 8.68 -9.79 -16.94
CA GLN A 113 8.66 -9.13 -18.25
C GLN A 113 8.05 -7.72 -18.21
N GLU A 114 7.23 -7.43 -17.21
CA GLU A 114 6.57 -6.12 -17.02
C GLU A 114 7.40 -5.16 -16.15
N LEU A 115 8.35 -5.68 -15.36
CA LEU A 115 9.27 -4.93 -14.48
C LEU A 115 10.63 -4.67 -15.14
#